data_AF-A0A9E2D3I3-F1
#
_entry.id   AF-A0A9E2D3I3-F1
#
_cell.length_a   1.000
_cell.length_b   1.000
_cell.length_c   1.000
_cell.angle_alpha   90.00
_cell.angle_beta   90.00
_cell.angle_gamma   90.00
#
_symmetry.space_group_name_H-M   'P 1'
#
loop_
_entity.id
_entity.type
_entity.pdbx_description
1 polymer ?
#
loop_
_entity_poly.entity_id
_entity_poly.type
_entity_poly.pdbx_seq_one_letter_code
_entity_poly.pdbx_strand_id
1 'polypeptide(L)'
;MRTSLLHYSIARYLNPQVDKPAVLYQEGPYRYLHSDQPRLYIRDSQPHFSTRISANLGFKLLGIWPVALKWNGSIDMTLSPYVDEKWQLRYHIVDSIIYDNAGARPMISGFVWNLAKRFLHPRLEDFSLDLKPPQQEILAFLRACASPAEMEQVDAALNSIVIGTLRIDVNGIVVPLLLSLPDSPPAAEMPLAAQAPLDSTEIEGFQKVLEPWDAFLVFVIKSAGGDFVDAKMREQLFDLLISSRYQLLPILAGEVSLESGDPLRTLFVDAWRQMRSIIEEAEERGLIQQQPLRYMTFVNAGEALLALDAAAPRLGMQITTDGLRRLARTLQPGGNVDPLNFDWQVDPVLRELFQFAPEPAPEPVPDADPSQSPLPLSQRLWNFLLPMVYAEEVPLSRSLDRWVPRSEELEEYRQQIGMLLQSAADEEIKRNNLDPLYTEIFQHLVPSTALIESCWRQFVADGDQVTYLRSTAGSIGIMQINQHVWRGFYNLERLRWEIPYNIRAGSQILMHYLQQHGMAVAAKNGDPGYAPRSTYSVYNAGPRAARRFMKPGSTSREKRVDERFWSIYQGIEAGGTVDLSVCDIAVDESP
;
A
#
# COMPACT_ATOMS: atom_id res chain seq x y z
N MET A 1 -2.77 -21.51 -5.55
CA MET A 1 -3.59 -21.77 -4.35
C MET A 1 -2.68 -21.90 -3.14
N ARG A 2 -2.75 -20.98 -2.18
CA ARG A 2 -1.90 -21.00 -0.97
C ARG A 2 -2.38 -22.03 0.05
N THR A 3 -1.46 -22.62 0.81
CA THR A 3 -1.79 -23.62 1.84
C THR A 3 -2.73 -23.08 2.91
N SER A 4 -2.60 -21.81 3.32
CA SER A 4 -3.49 -21.15 4.28
C SER A 4 -4.95 -21.07 3.80
N LEU A 5 -5.16 -20.65 2.54
CA LEU A 5 -6.48 -20.64 1.90
C LEU A 5 -7.08 -22.04 1.84
N LEU A 6 -6.31 -23.01 1.36
CA LEU A 6 -6.76 -24.40 1.22
C LEU A 6 -7.08 -25.03 2.58
N HIS A 7 -6.25 -24.77 3.59
CA HIS A 7 -6.51 -25.14 4.98
C HIS A 7 -7.85 -24.57 5.43
N TYR A 8 -8.06 -23.25 5.29
CA TYR A 8 -9.28 -22.59 5.73
C TYR A 8 -10.53 -23.17 5.04
N SER A 9 -10.47 -23.37 3.73
CA SER A 9 -11.58 -23.96 2.96
C SER A 9 -11.92 -25.38 3.43
N ILE A 10 -10.93 -26.25 3.61
CA ILE A 10 -11.14 -27.63 4.07
C ILE A 10 -11.64 -27.65 5.51
N ALA A 11 -11.03 -26.85 6.40
CA ALA A 11 -11.42 -26.77 7.81
C ALA A 11 -12.88 -26.35 7.96
N ARG A 12 -13.32 -25.33 7.20
CA ARG A 12 -14.71 -24.85 7.19
C ARG A 12 -15.68 -25.86 6.59
N TYR A 13 -15.27 -26.58 5.54
CA TYR A 13 -16.09 -27.64 4.94
C TYR A 13 -16.30 -28.81 5.91
N LEU A 14 -15.24 -29.25 6.59
CA LEU A 14 -15.33 -30.35 7.56
C LEU A 14 -16.02 -29.93 8.86
N ASN A 15 -15.80 -28.69 9.30
CA ASN A 15 -16.35 -28.14 10.52
C ASN A 15 -16.92 -26.72 10.36
N PRO A 16 -18.22 -26.60 10.03
CA PRO A 16 -18.86 -25.29 9.92
C PRO A 16 -18.97 -24.53 11.25
N GLN A 17 -18.85 -25.22 12.39
CA GLN A 17 -18.94 -24.64 13.74
C GLN A 17 -17.55 -24.64 14.40
N VAL A 18 -16.84 -23.52 14.29
CA VAL A 18 -15.42 -23.39 14.68
C VAL A 18 -15.16 -23.77 16.16
N ASP A 19 -16.14 -23.59 17.04
CA ASP A 19 -16.00 -23.80 18.50
C ASP A 19 -16.38 -25.21 18.99
N LYS A 20 -16.76 -26.14 18.09
CA LYS A 20 -17.15 -27.50 18.46
C LYS A 20 -16.43 -28.52 17.58
N PRO A 21 -16.14 -29.74 18.10
CA PRO A 21 -15.66 -30.82 17.25
C PRO A 21 -16.64 -31.11 16.10
N ALA A 22 -16.11 -31.33 14.90
CA ALA A 22 -16.90 -31.78 13.77
C ALA A 22 -17.43 -33.20 14.01
N VAL A 23 -18.76 -33.35 13.92
CA VAL A 23 -19.41 -34.65 14.05
C VAL A 23 -19.34 -35.37 12.70
N LEU A 24 -18.42 -36.34 12.59
CA LEU A 24 -18.27 -37.18 11.39
C LEU A 24 -19.30 -38.31 11.38
N TYR A 25 -19.58 -38.90 12.54
CA TYR A 25 -20.62 -39.89 12.76
C TYR A 25 -21.04 -39.89 14.23
N GLN A 26 -22.35 -40.07 14.50
CA GLN A 26 -22.86 -40.23 15.85
C GLN A 26 -24.17 -41.01 15.85
N GLU A 27 -24.24 -42.06 16.68
CA GLU A 27 -25.41 -42.90 16.92
C GLU A 27 -25.58 -43.08 18.43
N GLY A 28 -26.44 -42.23 19.01
CA GLY A 28 -26.57 -42.12 20.46
C GLY A 28 -25.27 -41.63 21.14
N PRO A 29 -25.12 -41.85 22.46
CA PRO A 29 -23.94 -41.40 23.20
C PRO A 29 -22.76 -42.39 23.14
N TYR A 30 -22.98 -43.61 22.65
CA TYR A 30 -22.00 -44.71 22.75
C TYR A 30 -21.26 -45.03 21.44
N ARG A 31 -21.71 -44.50 20.30
CA ARG A 31 -21.06 -44.73 19.01
C ARG A 31 -20.85 -43.40 18.30
N TYR A 32 -19.61 -42.97 18.17
CA TYR A 32 -19.29 -41.70 17.50
C TYR A 32 -17.89 -41.71 16.88
N LEU A 33 -17.73 -40.83 15.90
CA LEU A 33 -16.46 -40.36 15.39
C LEU A 33 -16.56 -38.84 15.26
N HIS A 34 -15.74 -38.13 16.02
CA HIS A 34 -15.60 -36.68 15.96
C HIS A 34 -14.19 -36.33 15.51
N SER A 35 -14.05 -35.18 14.86
CA SER A 35 -12.74 -34.63 14.47
C SER A 35 -12.62 -33.18 14.87
N ASP A 36 -11.42 -32.77 15.25
CA ASP A 36 -11.11 -31.36 15.49
C ASP A 36 -9.69 -31.02 15.02
N GLN A 37 -9.37 -29.73 15.08
CA GLN A 37 -8.07 -29.17 14.67
C GLN A 37 -7.61 -29.68 13.29
N PRO A 38 -8.44 -29.58 12.24
CA PRO A 38 -8.01 -29.93 10.89
C PRO A 38 -6.82 -29.06 10.46
N ARG A 39 -5.85 -29.64 9.79
CA ARG A 39 -4.67 -28.95 9.27
C ARG A 39 -4.33 -29.49 7.90
N LEU A 40 -4.25 -28.59 6.92
CA LEU A 40 -3.57 -28.87 5.66
C LEU A 40 -2.17 -28.27 5.70
N TYR A 41 -1.17 -29.04 5.30
CA TYR A 41 0.23 -28.61 5.23
C TYR A 41 0.95 -29.32 4.08
N ILE A 42 2.14 -28.84 3.71
CA ILE A 42 2.96 -29.46 2.67
C ILE A 42 4.21 -30.03 3.34
N ARG A 43 4.51 -31.30 3.03
CA ARG A 43 5.72 -32.01 3.48
C ARG A 43 6.25 -32.79 2.29
N ASP A 44 7.55 -32.70 2.03
CA ASP A 44 8.24 -33.41 0.94
C ASP A 44 7.54 -33.23 -0.43
N SER A 45 7.13 -31.99 -0.73
CA SER A 45 6.40 -31.62 -1.95
C SER A 45 5.08 -32.37 -2.16
N GLN A 46 4.44 -32.83 -1.08
CA GLN A 46 3.13 -33.45 -1.10
C GLN A 46 2.20 -32.76 -0.08
N PRO A 47 0.92 -32.51 -0.43
CA PRO A 47 -0.05 -32.03 0.52
C PRO A 47 -0.43 -33.15 1.49
N HIS A 48 -0.45 -32.81 2.77
CA HIS A 48 -0.91 -33.66 3.85
C HIS A 48 -2.07 -32.99 4.56
N PHE A 49 -3.06 -33.80 4.93
CA PHE A 49 -4.13 -33.41 5.82
C PHE A 49 -4.03 -34.17 7.12
N SER A 50 -3.98 -33.46 8.24
CA SER A 50 -4.06 -34.05 9.57
C SER A 50 -5.26 -33.51 10.35
N THR A 51 -5.81 -34.34 11.23
CA THR A 51 -6.85 -33.94 12.18
C THR A 51 -6.76 -34.81 13.41
N ARG A 52 -7.15 -34.25 14.56
CA ARG A 52 -7.38 -35.07 15.75
C ARG A 52 -8.72 -35.76 15.61
N ILE A 53 -8.77 -37.01 16.03
CA ILE A 53 -9.98 -37.83 15.97
C ILE A 53 -10.27 -38.39 17.35
N SER A 54 -11.55 -38.33 17.73
CA SER A 54 -12.10 -38.97 18.92
C SER A 54 -13.16 -39.97 18.48
N ALA A 55 -12.95 -41.25 18.81
CA ALA A 55 -13.82 -42.33 18.41
C ALA A 55 -14.27 -43.14 19.62
N ASN A 56 -15.55 -43.51 19.63
CA ASN A 56 -16.10 -44.43 20.61
C ASN A 56 -16.95 -45.47 19.90
N LEU A 57 -16.73 -46.74 20.23
CA LEU A 57 -17.51 -47.85 19.72
C LEU A 57 -18.02 -48.69 20.89
N GLY A 58 -19.24 -48.37 21.33
CA GLY A 58 -19.99 -49.19 22.26
C GLY A 58 -20.65 -50.39 21.57
N PHE A 59 -20.86 -51.47 22.32
CA PHE A 59 -21.67 -52.61 21.90
C PHE A 59 -22.74 -52.91 22.95
N LYS A 60 -23.94 -53.27 22.51
CA LYS A 60 -25.06 -53.62 23.38
C LYS A 60 -25.03 -55.12 23.68
N LEU A 61 -24.96 -55.47 24.96
CA LEU A 61 -25.04 -56.86 25.43
C LEU A 61 -26.18 -56.94 26.47
N LEU A 62 -27.16 -57.82 26.25
CA LEU A 62 -28.30 -58.03 27.16
C LEU A 62 -29.07 -56.74 27.55
N GLY A 63 -29.22 -55.80 26.61
CA GLY A 63 -29.97 -54.56 26.89
C GLY A 63 -29.12 -53.39 27.41
N ILE A 64 -27.88 -53.64 27.84
CA ILE A 64 -26.99 -52.69 28.52
C ILE A 64 -25.76 -52.42 27.61
N TRP A 65 -25.03 -51.32 27.80
CA TRP A 65 -23.78 -50.98 27.08
C TRP A 65 -22.54 -51.20 27.96
N PRO A 66 -22.13 -52.46 28.25
CA PRO A 66 -21.07 -52.74 29.22
C PRO A 66 -19.64 -52.52 28.69
N VAL A 67 -19.44 -52.47 27.36
CA VAL A 67 -18.11 -52.39 26.74
C VAL A 67 -18.08 -51.28 25.70
N ALA A 68 -17.12 -50.37 25.84
CA ALA A 68 -16.87 -49.28 24.91
C ALA A 68 -15.38 -49.18 24.59
N LEU A 69 -15.04 -49.29 23.30
CA LEU A 69 -13.69 -48.99 22.83
C LEU A 69 -13.60 -47.49 22.56
N LYS A 70 -12.92 -46.78 23.46
CA LYS A 70 -12.60 -45.36 23.31
C LYS A 70 -11.21 -45.20 22.74
N TRP A 71 -11.08 -44.31 21.78
CA TRP A 71 -9.80 -43.98 21.18
C TRP A 71 -9.72 -42.48 20.90
N ASN A 72 -8.55 -41.91 21.18
CA ASN A 72 -8.20 -40.52 20.89
C ASN A 72 -6.79 -40.50 20.31
N GLY A 73 -6.60 -39.70 19.28
CA GLY A 73 -5.31 -39.55 18.62
C GLY A 73 -5.44 -38.66 17.39
N SER A 74 -4.60 -38.87 16.40
CA SER A 74 -4.66 -38.16 15.12
C SER A 74 -4.59 -39.11 13.94
N ILE A 75 -5.07 -38.63 12.81
CA ILE A 75 -4.88 -39.25 11.50
C ILE A 75 -4.16 -38.24 10.61
N ASP A 76 -3.15 -38.72 9.88
CA ASP A 76 -2.42 -37.98 8.86
C ASP A 76 -2.66 -38.67 7.51
N MET A 77 -2.99 -37.90 6.49
CA MET A 77 -3.35 -38.42 5.17
C MET A 77 -2.50 -37.73 4.11
N THR A 78 -1.84 -38.51 3.28
CA THR A 78 -1.11 -38.02 2.10
C THR A 78 -2.10 -37.82 0.97
N LEU A 79 -2.11 -36.64 0.37
CA LEU A 79 -3.07 -36.26 -0.65
C LEU A 79 -2.40 -36.11 -2.02
N SER A 80 -3.08 -36.52 -3.07
CA SER A 80 -2.74 -36.19 -4.45
C SER A 80 -3.79 -35.24 -5.01
N PRO A 81 -3.48 -33.96 -5.22
CA PRO A 81 -4.43 -33.01 -5.76
C PRO A 81 -4.64 -33.23 -7.26
N TYR A 82 -5.84 -32.93 -7.73
CA TYR A 82 -6.18 -32.89 -9.16
C TYR A 82 -7.27 -31.85 -9.41
N VAL A 83 -7.38 -31.38 -10.66
CA VAL A 83 -8.50 -30.53 -11.08
C VAL A 83 -9.33 -31.31 -12.08
N ASP A 84 -10.63 -31.42 -11.82
CA ASP A 84 -11.56 -32.10 -12.73
C ASP A 84 -11.99 -31.22 -13.91
N GLU A 85 -12.74 -31.80 -14.86
CA GLU A 85 -13.24 -31.08 -16.04
C GLU A 85 -14.19 -29.91 -15.70
N LYS A 86 -14.76 -29.91 -14.49
CA LYS A 86 -15.62 -28.85 -13.96
C LYS A 86 -14.83 -27.78 -13.21
N TRP A 87 -13.50 -27.76 -13.36
CA TRP A 87 -12.60 -26.82 -12.69
C TRP A 87 -12.65 -26.92 -11.17
N GLN A 88 -12.96 -28.09 -10.62
CA GLN A 88 -12.93 -28.31 -9.17
C GLN A 88 -11.56 -28.85 -8.75
N LEU A 89 -10.87 -28.14 -7.88
CA LEU A 89 -9.69 -28.67 -7.18
C LEU A 89 -10.16 -29.68 -6.13
N ARG A 90 -9.72 -30.93 -6.28
CA ARG A 90 -10.08 -32.08 -5.45
C ARG A 90 -8.82 -32.82 -5.00
N TYR A 91 -8.99 -33.79 -4.11
CA TYR A 91 -7.91 -34.62 -3.59
C TYR A 91 -8.26 -36.10 -3.65
N HIS A 92 -7.28 -36.91 -4.01
CA HIS A 92 -7.28 -38.34 -3.75
C HIS A 92 -6.44 -38.64 -2.51
N ILE A 93 -6.92 -39.55 -1.65
CA ILE A 93 -6.12 -40.01 -0.52
C ILE A 93 -5.18 -41.11 -1.03
N VAL A 94 -3.87 -40.84 -0.99
CA VAL A 94 -2.83 -41.78 -1.42
C VAL A 94 -2.53 -42.78 -0.31
N ASP A 95 -2.37 -42.27 0.91
CA ASP A 95 -2.09 -43.06 2.11
C ASP A 95 -2.68 -42.38 3.34
N SER A 96 -2.92 -43.15 4.40
CA SER A 96 -3.26 -42.59 5.70
C SER A 96 -2.67 -43.37 6.86
N ILE A 97 -2.25 -42.64 7.88
CA ILE A 97 -1.55 -43.17 9.06
C ILE A 97 -2.24 -42.64 10.31
N ILE A 98 -2.52 -43.54 11.25
CA ILE A 98 -3.12 -43.20 12.55
C ILE A 98 -2.02 -43.17 13.61
N TYR A 99 -2.07 -42.16 14.46
CA TYR A 99 -1.20 -41.98 15.62
C TYR A 99 -2.03 -41.91 16.89
N ASP A 100 -1.53 -42.52 17.97
CA ASP A 100 -2.12 -42.35 19.30
C ASP A 100 -1.76 -40.98 19.91
N ASN A 101 -2.23 -40.72 21.14
CA ASN A 101 -1.93 -39.47 21.85
C ASN A 101 -0.44 -39.23 22.14
N ALA A 102 0.40 -40.27 22.11
CA ALA A 102 1.85 -40.16 22.28
C ALA A 102 2.58 -39.95 20.95
N GLY A 103 1.85 -39.89 19.82
CA GLY A 103 2.42 -39.76 18.48
C GLY A 103 3.00 -41.07 17.94
N ALA A 104 2.74 -42.21 18.59
CA ALA A 104 3.19 -43.52 18.14
C ALA A 104 2.14 -44.19 17.25
N ARG A 105 2.58 -45.10 16.37
CA ARG A 105 1.67 -45.94 15.57
C ARG A 105 1.06 -47.01 16.50
N PRO A 106 -0.25 -47.01 16.76
CA PRO A 106 -0.86 -47.90 17.74
C PRO A 106 -0.94 -49.34 17.23
N MET A 107 -0.82 -50.31 18.15
CA MET A 107 -0.87 -51.75 17.85
C MET A 107 -2.30 -52.26 17.54
N ILE A 108 -3.36 -51.52 17.92
CA ILE A 108 -4.77 -51.85 17.67
C ILE A 108 -5.49 -50.62 17.08
N SER A 109 -5.55 -50.52 15.74
CA SER A 109 -6.14 -49.38 15.01
C SER A 109 -7.31 -49.74 14.08
N GLY A 110 -7.62 -51.04 13.92
CA GLY A 110 -8.52 -51.51 12.86
C GLY A 110 -9.93 -50.90 12.88
N PHE A 111 -10.52 -50.69 14.07
CA PHE A 111 -11.87 -50.11 14.14
C PHE A 111 -11.88 -48.60 13.82
N VAL A 112 -10.89 -47.84 14.32
CA VAL A 112 -10.76 -46.40 14.04
C VAL A 112 -10.49 -46.18 12.57
N TRP A 113 -9.61 -47.01 11.99
CA TRP A 113 -9.35 -47.04 10.56
C TRP A 113 -10.61 -47.27 9.73
N ASN A 114 -11.43 -48.25 10.10
CA ASN A 114 -12.70 -48.52 9.43
C ASN A 114 -13.69 -47.36 9.55
N LEU A 115 -13.77 -46.70 10.71
CA LEU A 115 -14.60 -45.50 10.90
C LEU A 115 -14.09 -44.32 10.06
N ALA A 116 -12.78 -44.08 10.04
CA ALA A 116 -12.16 -43.02 9.23
C ALA A 116 -12.39 -43.27 7.73
N LYS A 117 -12.17 -44.50 7.24
CA LYS A 117 -12.46 -44.88 5.85
C LYS A 117 -13.93 -44.71 5.47
N ARG A 118 -14.85 -44.89 6.41
CA ARG A 118 -16.29 -44.79 6.14
C ARG A 118 -16.84 -43.37 6.23
N PHE A 119 -16.29 -42.53 7.11
CA PHE A 119 -16.90 -41.25 7.45
C PHE A 119 -15.99 -40.03 7.25
N LEU A 120 -14.67 -40.19 7.34
CA LEU A 120 -13.72 -39.09 7.13
C LEU A 120 -13.21 -39.07 5.68
N HIS A 121 -12.70 -40.20 5.18
CA HIS A 121 -12.12 -40.29 3.83
C HIS A 121 -13.12 -39.80 2.75
N PRO A 122 -14.39 -40.26 2.73
CA PRO A 122 -15.32 -39.84 1.69
C PRO A 122 -15.64 -38.34 1.76
N ARG A 123 -15.68 -37.74 2.96
CA ARG A 123 -15.87 -36.29 3.10
C ARG A 123 -14.68 -35.52 2.55
N LEU A 124 -13.46 -35.99 2.83
CA LEU A 124 -12.26 -35.32 2.31
C LEU A 124 -12.11 -35.49 0.79
N GLU A 125 -12.49 -36.63 0.22
CA GLU A 125 -12.48 -36.82 -1.25
C GLU A 125 -13.66 -36.14 -1.96
N ASP A 126 -14.77 -35.89 -1.25
CA ASP A 126 -15.90 -35.09 -1.75
C ASP A 126 -15.64 -33.57 -1.68
N PHE A 127 -14.69 -33.14 -0.84
CA PHE A 127 -14.25 -31.75 -0.81
C PHE A 127 -13.82 -31.29 -2.20
N SER A 128 -14.37 -30.15 -2.61
CA SER A 128 -14.01 -29.47 -3.85
C SER A 128 -13.90 -27.99 -3.60
N LEU A 129 -12.94 -27.37 -4.29
CA LEU A 129 -12.81 -25.92 -4.38
C LEU A 129 -13.01 -25.49 -5.82
N ASP A 130 -14.05 -24.69 -6.06
CA ASP A 130 -14.40 -24.22 -7.39
C ASP A 130 -13.41 -23.18 -7.89
N LEU A 131 -12.63 -23.54 -8.91
CA LEU A 131 -11.68 -22.66 -9.59
C LEU A 131 -12.31 -21.96 -10.80
N LYS A 132 -13.58 -22.24 -11.12
CA LYS A 132 -14.24 -21.61 -12.27
C LYS A 132 -14.42 -20.10 -12.10
N PRO A 133 -14.88 -19.58 -10.95
CA PRO A 133 -14.97 -18.14 -10.73
C PRO A 133 -13.63 -17.40 -10.88
N PRO A 134 -12.54 -17.78 -10.18
CA PRO A 134 -11.27 -17.07 -10.34
C PRO A 134 -10.71 -17.18 -11.76
N GLN A 135 -10.92 -18.32 -12.44
CA GLN A 135 -10.56 -18.45 -13.85
C GLN A 135 -11.32 -17.44 -14.72
N GLN A 136 -12.64 -17.35 -14.58
CA GLN A 136 -13.47 -16.44 -15.37
C GLN A 136 -13.09 -14.98 -15.15
N GLU A 137 -12.80 -14.58 -13.91
CA GLU A 137 -12.35 -13.22 -13.58
C GLU A 137 -11.00 -12.89 -14.23
N ILE A 138 -10.02 -13.81 -14.14
CA ILE A 138 -8.72 -13.63 -14.80
C ILE A 138 -8.89 -13.48 -16.32
N LEU A 139 -9.68 -14.33 -16.95
CA LEU A 139 -9.89 -14.24 -18.40
C LEU A 139 -10.65 -12.99 -18.82
N ALA A 140 -11.66 -12.58 -18.04
CA ALA A 140 -12.41 -11.36 -18.31
C ALA A 140 -11.52 -10.12 -18.18
N PHE A 141 -10.62 -10.10 -17.20
CA PHE A 141 -9.62 -9.06 -17.05
C PHE A 141 -8.65 -9.02 -18.24
N LEU A 142 -8.06 -10.16 -18.62
CA LEU A 142 -7.16 -10.23 -19.78
C LEU A 142 -7.83 -9.76 -21.07
N ARG A 143 -9.09 -10.15 -21.33
CA ARG A 143 -9.84 -9.63 -22.49
C ARG A 143 -10.00 -8.12 -22.49
N ALA A 144 -10.26 -7.52 -21.33
CA ALA A 144 -10.40 -6.07 -21.20
C ALA A 144 -9.08 -5.30 -21.43
N CYS A 145 -7.95 -5.98 -21.33
CA CYS A 145 -6.63 -5.45 -21.63
C CYS A 145 -6.23 -5.59 -23.11
N ALA A 146 -7.01 -6.28 -23.94
CA ALA A 146 -6.71 -6.43 -25.36
C ALA A 146 -6.95 -5.10 -26.11
N SER A 147 -6.06 -4.76 -27.04
CA SER A 147 -6.33 -3.67 -27.98
C SER A 147 -7.46 -4.06 -28.96
N PRO A 148 -8.23 -3.10 -29.50
CA PRO A 148 -9.25 -3.41 -30.50
C PRO A 148 -8.70 -4.14 -31.74
N ALA A 149 -7.44 -3.92 -32.09
CA ALA A 149 -6.80 -4.54 -33.24
C ALA A 149 -6.41 -6.01 -33.01
N GLU A 150 -6.12 -6.38 -31.76
CA GLU A 150 -5.64 -7.72 -31.39
C GLU A 150 -6.72 -8.57 -30.69
N MET A 151 -7.92 -8.02 -30.48
CA MET A 151 -8.99 -8.65 -29.70
C MET A 151 -9.32 -10.08 -30.18
N GLU A 152 -9.43 -10.30 -31.49
CA GLU A 152 -9.72 -11.64 -32.04
C GLU A 152 -8.60 -12.64 -31.72
N GLN A 153 -7.35 -12.19 -31.82
CA GLN A 153 -6.17 -13.01 -31.53
C GLN A 153 -6.07 -13.34 -30.04
N VAL A 154 -6.31 -12.35 -29.17
CA VAL A 154 -6.34 -12.53 -27.72
C VAL A 154 -7.49 -13.47 -27.33
N ASP A 155 -8.68 -13.31 -27.91
CA ASP A 155 -9.80 -14.21 -27.64
C ASP A 155 -9.51 -15.64 -28.08
N ALA A 156 -8.93 -15.86 -29.25
CA ALA A 156 -8.50 -17.18 -29.69
C ALA A 156 -7.50 -17.82 -28.72
N ALA A 157 -6.50 -17.06 -28.27
CA ALA A 157 -5.52 -17.53 -27.30
C ALA A 157 -6.16 -17.86 -25.94
N LEU A 158 -7.00 -16.98 -25.40
CA LEU A 158 -7.68 -17.20 -24.11
C LEU A 158 -8.68 -18.35 -24.16
N ASN A 159 -9.32 -18.59 -25.31
CA ASN A 159 -10.23 -19.72 -25.51
C ASN A 159 -9.50 -21.07 -25.64
N SER A 160 -8.18 -21.07 -25.88
CA SER A 160 -7.35 -22.28 -25.92
C SER A 160 -6.87 -22.77 -24.55
N ILE A 161 -7.25 -22.08 -23.47
CA ILE A 161 -6.69 -22.33 -22.14
C ILE A 161 -7.06 -23.72 -21.62
N VAL A 162 -6.02 -24.46 -21.22
CA VAL A 162 -6.13 -25.76 -20.56
C VAL A 162 -5.32 -25.77 -19.26
N ILE A 163 -5.68 -26.68 -18.36
CA ILE A 163 -4.96 -26.87 -17.11
C ILE A 163 -3.71 -27.72 -17.38
N GLY A 164 -2.55 -27.20 -16.99
CA GLY A 164 -1.29 -27.94 -17.03
C GLY A 164 -1.13 -28.88 -15.85
N THR A 165 -0.01 -29.61 -15.81
CA THR A 165 0.32 -30.48 -14.67
C THR A 165 0.43 -29.66 -13.39
N LEU A 166 -0.32 -30.04 -12.35
CA LEU A 166 -0.26 -29.37 -11.06
C LEU A 166 1.16 -29.41 -10.49
N ARG A 167 1.59 -28.30 -9.89
CA ARG A 167 2.87 -28.21 -9.20
C ARG A 167 2.64 -27.95 -7.72
N ILE A 168 3.36 -28.67 -6.88
CA ILE A 168 3.29 -28.51 -5.42
C ILE A 168 4.54 -27.77 -4.98
N ASP A 169 4.34 -26.58 -4.43
CA ASP A 169 5.34 -25.67 -3.88
C ASP A 169 5.34 -25.78 -2.35
N VAL A 170 6.37 -25.31 -1.65
CA VAL A 170 6.38 -25.18 -0.18
C VAL A 170 5.20 -24.35 0.35
N ASN A 171 4.69 -23.40 -0.43
CA ASN A 171 3.65 -22.45 -0.06
C ASN A 171 2.25 -22.82 -0.56
N GLY A 172 2.10 -23.87 -1.38
CA GLY A 172 0.79 -24.27 -1.88
C GLY A 172 0.77 -25.12 -3.14
N ILE A 173 -0.39 -25.12 -3.80
CA ILE A 173 -0.64 -25.84 -5.06
C ILE A 173 -0.76 -24.81 -6.18
N VAL A 174 0.08 -24.94 -7.19
CA VAL A 174 0.05 -24.14 -8.42
C VAL A 174 -0.74 -24.91 -9.48
N VAL A 175 -1.74 -24.25 -10.05
CA VAL A 175 -2.56 -24.74 -11.17
C VAL A 175 -2.13 -23.98 -12.41
N PRO A 176 -1.24 -24.52 -13.27
CA PRO A 176 -0.77 -23.80 -14.44
C PRO A 176 -1.89 -23.64 -15.46
N LEU A 177 -2.02 -22.44 -16.02
CA LEU A 177 -2.87 -22.18 -17.18
C LEU A 177 -1.98 -22.21 -18.42
N LEU A 178 -2.17 -23.20 -19.28
CA LEU A 178 -1.46 -23.31 -20.55
C LEU A 178 -2.33 -22.70 -21.63
N LEU A 179 -1.73 -21.86 -22.47
CA LEU A 179 -2.39 -21.15 -23.57
C LEU A 179 -1.59 -21.36 -24.86
N SER A 180 -2.31 -21.48 -25.98
CA SER A 180 -1.71 -21.59 -27.30
C SER A 180 -1.69 -20.22 -27.96
N LEU A 181 -0.50 -19.79 -28.37
CA LEU A 181 -0.29 -18.53 -29.08
C LEU A 181 -0.12 -18.81 -30.58
N PRO A 182 -0.66 -17.95 -31.46
CA PRO A 182 -0.37 -18.04 -32.88
C PRO A 182 1.12 -17.78 -33.12
N ASP A 183 1.77 -18.65 -33.91
CA ASP A 183 3.14 -18.41 -34.39
C ASP A 183 3.15 -17.13 -35.24
N SER A 184 3.82 -16.09 -34.76
CA SER A 184 4.06 -14.88 -35.54
C SER A 184 5.56 -14.61 -35.58
N PRO A 185 6.18 -14.50 -36.78
CA PRO A 185 7.60 -14.21 -36.89
C PRO A 185 7.92 -12.87 -36.23
N PRO A 186 9.11 -12.67 -35.66
CA PRO A 186 9.48 -11.39 -35.08
C PRO A 186 9.55 -10.31 -36.19
N ALA A 187 8.51 -9.48 -36.34
CA ALA A 187 8.61 -8.14 -36.89
C ALA A 187 9.73 -7.35 -36.19
N ALA A 188 10.57 -6.72 -36.99
CA ALA A 188 11.59 -5.80 -36.51
C ALA A 188 10.91 -4.64 -35.77
N GLU A 189 11.27 -4.43 -34.51
CA GLU A 189 10.97 -3.17 -33.82
C GLU A 189 11.70 -2.06 -34.58
N MET A 190 10.97 -1.25 -35.33
CA MET A 190 11.51 0.03 -35.77
C MET A 190 11.57 0.92 -34.54
N PRO A 191 12.75 1.42 -34.13
CA PRO A 191 12.82 2.39 -33.05
C PRO A 191 12.00 3.60 -33.48
N LEU A 192 10.93 3.88 -32.75
CA LEU A 192 10.26 5.18 -32.86
C LEU A 192 11.29 6.25 -32.48
N ALA A 193 11.29 7.37 -33.19
CA ALA A 193 12.18 8.47 -32.86
C ALA A 193 11.93 8.91 -31.41
N ALA A 194 13.01 9.11 -30.65
CA ALA A 194 12.93 9.65 -29.30
C ALA A 194 12.18 10.99 -29.34
N GLN A 195 11.08 11.08 -28.59
CA GLN A 195 10.33 12.32 -28.46
C GLN A 195 11.03 13.26 -27.46
N ALA A 196 10.87 14.56 -27.65
CA ALA A 196 11.37 15.54 -26.69
C ALA A 196 10.63 15.41 -25.34
N PRO A 197 11.27 15.75 -24.20
CA PRO A 197 10.59 15.85 -22.92
C PRO A 197 9.37 16.77 -22.98
N LEU A 198 8.32 16.42 -22.21
CA LEU A 198 7.09 17.18 -22.15
C LEU A 198 7.32 18.57 -21.51
N ASP A 199 6.69 19.61 -22.07
CA ASP A 199 6.60 20.89 -21.39
C ASP A 199 5.61 20.85 -20.20
N SER A 200 5.53 21.93 -19.41
CA SER A 200 4.66 21.96 -18.23
C SER A 200 3.17 21.73 -18.54
N THR A 201 2.69 22.18 -19.70
CA THR A 201 1.29 22.01 -20.10
C THR A 201 1.02 20.58 -20.57
N GLU A 202 1.98 19.99 -21.27
CA GLU A 202 1.95 18.59 -21.68
C GLU A 202 2.03 17.64 -20.49
N ILE A 203 2.84 17.97 -19.46
CA ILE A 203 2.90 17.22 -18.20
C ILE A 203 1.53 17.17 -17.52
N GLU A 204 0.82 18.31 -17.42
CA GLU A 204 -0.53 18.34 -16.85
C GLU A 204 -1.53 17.50 -17.66
N GLY A 205 -1.47 17.60 -18.99
CA GLY A 205 -2.32 16.80 -19.89
C GLY A 205 -2.05 15.30 -19.76
N PHE A 206 -0.78 14.91 -19.63
CA PHE A 206 -0.39 13.53 -19.45
C PHE A 206 -0.71 12.99 -18.05
N GLN A 207 -0.59 13.81 -17.00
CA GLN A 207 -1.03 13.45 -15.65
C GLN A 207 -2.51 13.05 -15.62
N LYS A 208 -3.37 13.73 -16.40
CA LYS A 208 -4.79 13.34 -16.55
C LYS A 208 -4.97 11.94 -17.12
N VAL A 209 -4.09 11.49 -18.02
CA VAL A 209 -4.12 10.13 -18.57
C VAL A 209 -3.79 9.09 -17.49
N LEU A 210 -3.03 9.46 -16.46
CA LEU A 210 -2.63 8.59 -15.35
C LEU A 210 -3.55 8.66 -14.13
N GLU A 211 -4.51 9.60 -14.08
CA GLU A 211 -5.53 9.69 -13.02
C GLU A 211 -6.27 8.36 -12.77
N PRO A 212 -6.69 7.59 -13.80
CA PRO A 212 -7.33 6.29 -13.57
C PRO A 212 -6.43 5.30 -12.82
N TRP A 213 -5.12 5.31 -13.10
CA TRP A 213 -4.18 4.45 -12.37
C TRP A 213 -4.03 4.88 -10.92
N ASP A 214 -3.93 6.18 -10.66
CA ASP A 214 -3.87 6.69 -9.30
C ASP A 214 -5.13 6.36 -8.49
N ALA A 215 -6.31 6.57 -9.10
CA ALA A 215 -7.59 6.25 -8.48
C ALA A 215 -7.70 4.75 -8.20
N PHE A 216 -7.28 3.90 -9.14
CA PHE A 216 -7.17 2.45 -8.94
C PHE A 216 -6.28 2.11 -7.73
N LEU A 217 -5.08 2.68 -7.66
CA LEU A 217 -4.14 2.40 -6.58
C LEU A 217 -4.70 2.80 -5.22
N VAL A 218 -5.31 4.00 -5.13
CA VAL A 218 -6.01 4.46 -3.92
C VAL A 218 -7.14 3.51 -3.54
N PHE A 219 -7.95 3.05 -4.49
CA PHE A 219 -9.03 2.11 -4.23
C PHE A 219 -8.53 0.79 -3.65
N VAL A 220 -7.49 0.21 -4.25
CA VAL A 220 -6.90 -1.06 -3.79
C VAL A 220 -6.31 -0.89 -2.39
N ILE A 221 -5.61 0.22 -2.15
CA ILE A 221 -5.00 0.52 -0.86
C ILE A 221 -6.04 0.72 0.24
N LYS A 222 -7.16 1.40 -0.04
CA LYS A 222 -8.26 1.52 0.91
C LYS A 222 -8.91 0.18 1.21
N SER A 223 -9.09 -0.65 0.18
CA SER A 223 -9.65 -2.00 0.33
C SER A 223 -8.74 -2.88 1.20
N ALA A 224 -7.47 -2.98 0.82
CA ALA A 224 -6.46 -3.76 1.54
C ALA A 224 -6.23 -3.22 2.96
N GLY A 225 -6.08 -1.90 3.13
CA GLY A 225 -5.84 -1.27 4.42
C GLY A 225 -7.00 -1.42 5.41
N GLY A 226 -8.23 -1.45 4.92
CA GLY A 226 -9.43 -1.75 5.72
C GLY A 226 -9.50 -3.22 6.15
N ASP A 227 -9.06 -4.14 5.29
CA ASP A 227 -9.06 -5.57 5.59
C ASP A 227 -7.87 -6.02 6.43
N PHE A 228 -6.73 -5.31 6.36
CA PHE A 228 -5.52 -5.64 7.12
C PHE A 228 -5.60 -5.08 8.54
N VAL A 229 -5.38 -5.96 9.53
CA VAL A 229 -5.42 -5.64 10.97
C VAL A 229 -4.06 -5.14 11.50
N ASP A 230 -3.03 -5.05 10.66
CA ASP A 230 -1.64 -4.81 11.07
C ASP A 230 -1.13 -3.43 10.64
N ALA A 231 -0.56 -2.67 11.59
CA ALA A 231 -0.05 -1.32 11.34
C ALA A 231 1.13 -1.30 10.35
N LYS A 232 2.03 -2.29 10.41
CA LYS A 232 3.17 -2.39 9.51
C LYS A 232 2.73 -2.66 8.07
N MET A 233 1.70 -3.48 7.86
CA MET A 233 1.13 -3.68 6.52
C MET A 233 0.54 -2.38 5.96
N ARG A 234 -0.15 -1.57 6.79
CA ARG A 234 -0.68 -0.27 6.38
C ARG A 234 0.45 0.70 6.00
N GLU A 235 1.53 0.71 6.77
CA GLU A 235 2.74 1.49 6.45
C GLU A 235 3.34 1.09 5.09
N GLN A 236 3.45 -0.20 4.78
CA GLN A 236 3.92 -0.66 3.47
C GLN A 236 2.98 -0.24 2.32
N LEU A 237 1.66 -0.22 2.54
CA LEU A 237 0.70 0.29 1.56
C LEU A 237 0.84 1.80 1.36
N PHE A 238 1.08 2.57 2.43
CA PHE A 238 1.38 4.00 2.35
C PHE A 238 2.63 4.24 1.51
N ASP A 239 3.71 3.51 1.79
CA ASP A 239 4.96 3.59 1.04
C ASP A 239 4.77 3.26 -0.43
N LEU A 240 3.97 2.25 -0.75
CA LEU A 240 3.63 1.90 -2.12
C LEU A 240 2.92 3.07 -2.84
N LEU A 241 1.90 3.68 -2.22
CA LEU A 241 1.15 4.81 -2.79
C LEU A 241 2.09 5.97 -3.11
N ILE A 242 2.78 6.43 -2.07
CA ILE A 242 3.62 7.62 -2.11
C ILE A 242 4.81 7.39 -3.05
N SER A 243 5.49 6.24 -2.95
CA SER A 243 6.62 5.93 -3.84
C SER A 243 6.22 5.86 -5.31
N SER A 244 5.03 5.31 -5.62
CA SER A 244 4.55 5.23 -7.00
C SER A 244 4.30 6.63 -7.58
N ARG A 245 3.70 7.53 -6.79
CA ARG A 245 3.46 8.92 -7.20
C ARG A 245 4.75 9.72 -7.35
N TYR A 246 5.71 9.56 -6.44
CA TYR A 246 7.01 10.25 -6.55
C TYR A 246 7.82 9.79 -7.76
N GLN A 247 7.84 8.49 -8.07
CA GLN A 247 8.57 7.96 -9.23
C GLN A 247 8.00 8.44 -10.56
N LEU A 248 6.73 8.78 -10.60
CA LEU A 248 6.12 9.32 -11.79
C LEU A 248 6.69 10.70 -12.15
N LEU A 249 6.99 11.55 -11.16
CA LEU A 249 7.45 12.93 -11.39
C LEU A 249 8.69 13.04 -12.31
N PRO A 250 9.82 12.38 -12.04
CA PRO A 250 10.99 12.46 -12.92
C PRO A 250 10.78 11.79 -14.28
N ILE A 251 9.88 10.80 -14.38
CA ILE A 251 9.52 10.18 -15.68
C ILE A 251 8.83 11.22 -16.56
N LEU A 252 7.86 11.95 -16.01
CA LEU A 252 7.12 12.99 -16.74
C LEU A 252 8.00 14.19 -17.11
N ALA A 253 8.96 14.52 -16.25
CA ALA A 253 9.93 15.59 -16.51
C ALA A 253 11.03 15.19 -17.52
N GLY A 254 11.02 13.95 -18.04
CA GLY A 254 12.04 13.44 -18.96
C GLY A 254 13.42 13.28 -18.32
N GLU A 255 13.48 13.16 -16.99
CA GLU A 255 14.73 13.02 -16.24
C GLU A 255 15.22 11.56 -16.18
N VAL A 256 14.40 10.61 -16.63
CA VAL A 256 14.70 9.17 -16.65
C VAL A 256 15.11 8.72 -18.06
N SER A 257 16.23 8.01 -18.17
CA SER A 257 16.72 7.49 -19.45
C SER A 257 15.85 6.35 -19.99
N LEU A 258 15.58 6.38 -21.29
CA LEU A 258 14.87 5.32 -22.04
C LEU A 258 15.77 4.14 -22.41
N GLU A 259 17.08 4.19 -22.15
CA GLU A 259 18.03 3.12 -22.51
C GLU A 259 17.71 1.78 -21.82
N SER A 260 16.99 1.82 -20.70
CA SER A 260 16.58 0.63 -19.94
C SER A 260 15.18 0.09 -20.32
N GLY A 261 14.54 0.67 -21.35
CA GLY A 261 13.16 0.37 -21.76
C GLY A 261 12.18 1.47 -21.35
N ASP A 262 10.89 1.18 -21.46
CA ASP A 262 9.82 2.12 -21.08
C ASP A 262 9.76 2.30 -19.54
N PRO A 263 10.06 3.51 -19.01
CA PRO A 263 10.08 3.76 -17.58
C PRO A 263 8.67 3.71 -16.95
N LEU A 264 7.61 4.03 -17.71
CA LEU A 264 6.24 3.91 -17.20
C LEU A 264 5.88 2.45 -17.03
N ARG A 265 6.15 1.61 -18.04
CA ARG A 265 5.96 0.16 -17.93
C ARG A 265 6.69 -0.41 -16.71
N THR A 266 7.93 0.04 -16.49
CA THR A 266 8.74 -0.38 -15.33
C THR A 266 8.09 0.05 -14.01
N LEU A 267 7.62 1.30 -13.90
CA LEU A 267 6.87 1.79 -12.74
C LEU A 267 5.64 0.92 -12.43
N PHE A 268 4.83 0.59 -13.45
CA PHE A 268 3.65 -0.27 -13.27
C PHE A 268 4.02 -1.66 -12.76
N VAL A 269 5.03 -2.30 -13.37
CA VAL A 269 5.49 -3.64 -12.98
C VAL A 269 6.02 -3.63 -11.55
N ASP A 270 6.81 -2.64 -11.18
CA ASP A 270 7.37 -2.52 -9.84
C ASP A 270 6.29 -2.26 -8.78
N ALA A 271 5.36 -1.34 -9.04
CA ALA A 271 4.24 -1.06 -8.16
C ALA A 271 3.38 -2.32 -7.97
N TRP A 272 3.11 -3.06 -9.05
CA TRP A 272 2.37 -4.32 -9.00
C TRP A 272 3.08 -5.38 -8.16
N ARG A 273 4.38 -5.61 -8.39
CA ARG A 273 5.17 -6.59 -7.63
C ARG A 273 5.25 -6.25 -6.15
N GLN A 274 5.41 -4.97 -5.81
CA GLN A 274 5.42 -4.52 -4.43
C GLN A 274 4.05 -4.74 -3.77
N MET A 275 2.95 -4.37 -4.44
CA MET A 275 1.59 -4.62 -3.95
C MET A 275 1.33 -6.11 -3.72
N ARG A 276 1.72 -6.96 -4.67
CA ARG A 276 1.65 -8.41 -4.54
C ARG A 276 2.40 -8.90 -3.30
N SER A 277 3.64 -8.46 -3.10
CA SER A 277 4.45 -8.86 -1.95
C SER A 277 3.79 -8.49 -0.63
N ILE A 278 3.14 -7.33 -0.54
CA ILE A 278 2.42 -6.87 0.65
C ILE A 278 1.21 -7.78 0.90
N ILE A 279 0.41 -8.07 -0.13
CA ILE A 279 -0.76 -8.95 -0.02
C ILE A 279 -0.33 -10.38 0.37
N GLU A 280 0.75 -10.91 -0.22
CA GLU A 280 1.27 -12.23 0.12
C GLU A 280 1.79 -12.30 1.57
N GLU A 281 2.53 -11.28 2.05
CA GLU A 281 2.96 -11.19 3.46
C GLU A 281 1.75 -11.14 4.40
N ALA A 282 0.69 -10.40 4.02
CA ALA A 282 -0.55 -10.32 4.80
C ALA A 282 -1.30 -11.66 4.85
N GLU A 283 -1.38 -12.39 3.72
CA GLU A 283 -1.96 -13.73 3.66
C GLU A 283 -1.20 -14.75 4.51
N GLU A 284 0.14 -14.75 4.44
CA GLU A 284 1.01 -15.66 5.20
C GLU A 284 0.86 -15.44 6.72
N ARG A 285 0.69 -14.19 7.14
CA ARG A 285 0.46 -13.82 8.55
C ARG A 285 -1.00 -14.02 8.99
N GLY A 286 -1.88 -14.48 8.11
CA GLY A 286 -3.31 -14.69 8.41
C GLY A 286 -4.07 -13.40 8.68
N LEU A 287 -3.59 -12.27 8.14
CA LEU A 287 -4.17 -10.94 8.36
C LEU A 287 -5.38 -10.66 7.45
N ILE A 288 -5.55 -11.45 6.38
CA ILE A 288 -6.72 -11.39 5.50
C ILE A 288 -7.79 -12.36 6.01
N GLN A 289 -8.58 -11.90 6.98
CA GLN A 289 -9.58 -12.75 7.63
C GLN A 289 -10.83 -12.95 6.77
N GLN A 290 -11.13 -12.02 5.85
CA GLN A 290 -12.30 -12.08 4.99
C GLN A 290 -11.90 -12.34 3.54
N GLN A 291 -12.42 -13.45 2.99
CA GLN A 291 -12.39 -13.77 1.56
C GLN A 291 -10.99 -13.76 0.89
N PRO A 292 -10.01 -14.53 1.41
CA PRO A 292 -8.66 -14.65 0.84
C PRO A 292 -8.65 -15.07 -0.64
N LEU A 293 -9.68 -15.75 -1.12
CA LEU A 293 -9.82 -16.08 -2.54
C LEU A 293 -9.91 -14.84 -3.44
N ARG A 294 -10.45 -13.71 -2.95
CA ARG A 294 -10.56 -12.45 -3.71
C ARG A 294 -9.18 -11.84 -3.97
N TYR A 295 -8.38 -11.66 -2.92
CA TYR A 295 -7.01 -11.15 -3.02
C TYR A 295 -6.12 -12.05 -3.87
N MET A 296 -6.26 -13.37 -3.70
CA MET A 296 -5.57 -14.34 -4.56
C MET A 296 -5.99 -14.19 -6.05
N THR A 297 -7.27 -13.98 -6.34
CA THR A 297 -7.75 -13.76 -7.72
C THR A 297 -7.20 -12.46 -8.29
N PHE A 298 -7.26 -11.37 -7.51
CA PHE A 298 -6.72 -10.06 -7.86
C PHE A 298 -5.23 -10.13 -8.22
N VAL A 299 -4.40 -10.73 -7.34
CA VAL A 299 -2.96 -10.87 -7.58
C VAL A 299 -2.67 -11.74 -8.81
N ASN A 300 -3.37 -12.87 -8.95
CA ASN A 300 -3.14 -13.76 -10.09
C ASN A 300 -3.59 -13.13 -11.43
N ALA A 301 -4.60 -12.27 -11.44
CA ALA A 301 -5.06 -11.60 -12.65
C ALA A 301 -3.99 -10.65 -13.22
N GLY A 302 -3.39 -9.79 -12.39
CA GLY A 302 -2.31 -8.92 -12.86
C GLY A 302 -1.02 -9.70 -13.16
N GLU A 303 -0.71 -10.77 -12.41
CA GLU A 303 0.42 -11.66 -12.76
C GLU A 303 0.22 -12.34 -14.12
N ALA A 304 -1.01 -12.77 -14.44
CA ALA A 304 -1.31 -13.33 -15.74
C ALA A 304 -1.11 -12.30 -16.86
N LEU A 305 -1.48 -11.04 -16.63
CA LEU A 305 -1.21 -9.96 -17.58
C LEU A 305 0.30 -9.76 -17.78
N LEU A 306 1.08 -9.66 -16.70
CA LEU A 306 2.54 -9.50 -16.78
C LEU A 306 3.22 -10.70 -17.45
N ALA A 307 2.77 -11.92 -17.16
CA ALA A 307 3.30 -13.13 -17.77
C ALA A 307 2.98 -13.20 -19.27
N LEU A 308 1.76 -12.83 -19.66
CA LEU A 308 1.33 -12.80 -21.06
C LEU A 308 2.07 -11.70 -21.85
N ASP A 309 2.19 -10.51 -21.28
CA ASP A 309 2.94 -9.38 -21.84
C ASP A 309 4.44 -9.71 -22.02
N ALA A 310 5.04 -10.46 -21.09
CA ALA A 310 6.42 -10.92 -21.23
C ALA A 310 6.57 -12.07 -22.25
N ALA A 311 5.63 -13.01 -22.31
CA ALA A 311 5.68 -14.16 -23.21
C ALA A 311 5.31 -13.81 -24.66
N ALA A 312 4.43 -12.82 -24.84
CA ALA A 312 3.90 -12.41 -26.13
C ALA A 312 3.67 -10.89 -26.22
N PRO A 313 4.74 -10.07 -26.26
CA PRO A 313 4.63 -8.61 -26.33
C PRO A 313 3.78 -8.10 -27.53
N ARG A 314 3.74 -8.89 -28.62
CA ARG A 314 2.96 -8.65 -29.85
C ARG A 314 1.45 -8.77 -29.70
N LEU A 315 0.95 -9.34 -28.61
CA LEU A 315 -0.49 -9.30 -28.33
C LEU A 315 -0.97 -7.90 -27.92
N GLY A 316 -0.03 -6.95 -27.75
CA GLY A 316 -0.32 -5.55 -27.47
C GLY A 316 -1.22 -5.36 -26.27
N MET A 317 -0.99 -6.18 -25.23
CA MET A 317 -1.74 -6.10 -23.99
C MET A 317 -1.53 -4.72 -23.35
N GLN A 318 -2.64 -4.03 -23.05
CA GLN A 318 -2.64 -2.68 -22.49
C GLN A 318 -3.30 -2.69 -21.12
N ILE A 319 -2.82 -1.81 -20.24
CA ILE A 319 -3.56 -1.45 -19.03
C ILE A 319 -4.65 -0.46 -19.47
N THR A 320 -5.90 -0.90 -19.48
CA THR A 320 -7.06 -0.09 -19.87
C THR A 320 -7.88 0.32 -18.66
N THR A 321 -8.64 1.40 -18.78
CA THR A 321 -9.58 1.86 -17.75
C THR A 321 -10.64 0.80 -17.42
N ASP A 322 -11.15 0.05 -18.41
CA ASP A 322 -12.10 -1.05 -18.15
C ASP A 322 -11.41 -2.22 -17.44
N GLY A 323 -10.19 -2.57 -17.84
CA GLY A 323 -9.36 -3.58 -17.19
C GLY A 323 -9.12 -3.26 -15.72
N LEU A 324 -8.72 -2.02 -15.41
CA LEU A 324 -8.52 -1.56 -14.03
C LEU A 324 -9.83 -1.60 -13.20
N ARG A 325 -10.98 -1.19 -13.77
CA ARG A 325 -12.27 -1.31 -13.08
C ARG A 325 -12.64 -2.75 -12.77
N ARG A 326 -12.45 -3.66 -13.73
CA ARG A 326 -12.72 -5.10 -13.55
C ARG A 326 -11.83 -5.67 -12.46
N LEU A 327 -10.53 -5.38 -12.54
CA LEU A 327 -9.57 -5.84 -11.55
C LEU A 327 -9.92 -5.33 -10.15
N ALA A 328 -10.23 -4.04 -10.00
CA ALA A 328 -10.66 -3.47 -8.71
C ALA A 328 -11.93 -4.14 -8.16
N ARG A 329 -12.91 -4.44 -9.03
CA ARG A 329 -14.17 -5.11 -8.64
C ARG A 329 -13.98 -6.55 -8.16
N THR A 330 -12.83 -7.19 -8.44
CA THR A 330 -12.52 -8.50 -7.83
C THR A 330 -12.35 -8.41 -6.31
N LEU A 331 -11.89 -7.27 -5.79
CA LEU A 331 -11.73 -7.03 -4.34
C LEU A 331 -13.07 -6.69 -3.67
N GLN A 332 -13.90 -5.87 -4.33
CA GLN A 332 -15.23 -5.49 -3.83
C GLN A 332 -16.35 -5.80 -4.84
N PRO A 333 -16.70 -7.08 -5.05
CA PRO A 333 -17.83 -7.47 -5.89
C PRO A 333 -19.14 -6.91 -5.31
N GLY A 334 -19.88 -6.17 -6.14
CA GLY A 334 -21.12 -5.51 -5.75
C GLY A 334 -20.96 -4.10 -5.17
N GLY A 335 -19.74 -3.53 -5.16
CA GLY A 335 -19.54 -2.12 -4.86
C GLY A 335 -20.19 -1.21 -5.91
N ASN A 336 -20.93 -0.20 -5.46
CA ASN A 336 -21.61 0.77 -6.33
C ASN A 336 -20.76 2.01 -6.64
N VAL A 337 -19.58 2.13 -6.05
CA VAL A 337 -18.64 3.23 -6.28
C VAL A 337 -17.77 2.90 -7.49
N ASP A 338 -17.54 3.88 -8.38
CA ASP A 338 -16.55 3.71 -9.46
C ASP A 338 -15.15 3.64 -8.83
N PRO A 339 -14.43 2.50 -8.93
CA PRO A 339 -13.10 2.38 -8.34
C PRO A 339 -12.05 3.31 -8.98
N LEU A 340 -12.37 3.93 -10.12
CA LEU A 340 -11.51 4.90 -10.80
C LEU A 340 -12.01 6.34 -10.68
N ASN A 341 -12.96 6.61 -9.77
CA ASN A 341 -13.35 7.98 -9.50
C ASN A 341 -12.15 8.79 -9.00
N PHE A 342 -11.75 9.77 -9.81
CA PHE A 342 -10.65 10.67 -9.49
C PHE A 342 -11.20 12.04 -9.12
N ASP A 343 -10.84 12.51 -7.93
CA ASP A 343 -11.13 13.86 -7.48
C ASP A 343 -10.00 14.41 -6.59
N TRP A 344 -10.09 15.70 -6.32
CA TRP A 344 -9.14 16.45 -5.50
C TRP A 344 -9.62 16.64 -4.06
N GLN A 345 -10.71 15.98 -3.67
CA GLN A 345 -11.25 16.13 -2.32
C GLN A 345 -10.35 15.42 -1.31
N VAL A 346 -10.37 15.92 -0.08
CA VAL A 346 -9.74 15.21 1.04
C VAL A 346 -10.52 13.93 1.30
N ASP A 347 -9.81 12.80 1.37
CA ASP A 347 -10.37 11.49 1.65
C ASP A 347 -10.14 11.15 3.14
N PRO A 348 -11.19 11.21 3.98
CA PRO A 348 -11.05 10.94 5.41
C PRO A 348 -10.55 9.52 5.70
N VAL A 349 -10.86 8.55 4.82
CA VAL A 349 -10.43 7.16 4.99
C VAL A 349 -8.92 7.04 4.79
N LEU A 350 -8.33 7.77 3.83
CA LEU A 350 -6.86 7.78 3.68
C LEU A 350 -6.18 8.41 4.89
N ARG A 351 -6.72 9.53 5.39
CA ARG A 351 -6.16 10.20 6.58
C ARG A 351 -6.23 9.30 7.82
N GLU A 352 -7.37 8.65 8.05
CA GLU A 352 -7.55 7.70 9.16
C GLU A 352 -6.63 6.48 9.01
N LEU A 353 -6.61 5.85 7.82
CA LEU A 353 -5.83 4.64 7.56
C LEU A 353 -4.34 4.83 7.84
N PHE A 354 -3.82 6.02 7.55
CA PHE A 354 -2.40 6.37 7.69
C PHE A 354 -2.13 7.32 8.86
N GLN A 355 -3.09 7.47 9.79
CA GLN A 355 -2.92 8.18 11.07
C GLN A 355 -2.61 9.69 10.94
N PHE A 356 -2.99 10.30 9.81
CA PHE A 356 -3.01 11.76 9.69
C PHE A 356 -4.10 12.34 10.61
N ALA A 357 -3.95 13.60 11.01
CA ALA A 357 -5.02 14.30 11.74
C ALA A 357 -6.30 14.30 10.91
N PRO A 358 -7.50 14.46 11.49
CA PRO A 358 -8.65 14.89 10.72
C PRO A 358 -8.33 16.17 9.92
N GLU A 359 -8.98 16.35 8.77
CA GLU A 359 -8.87 17.60 8.02
C GLU A 359 -9.38 18.75 8.90
N PRO A 360 -8.57 19.80 9.14
CA PRO A 360 -9.03 20.92 9.96
C PRO A 360 -10.17 21.64 9.24
N ALA A 361 -11.20 22.04 9.99
CA ALA A 361 -12.32 22.79 9.44
C ALA A 361 -11.82 24.05 8.70
N PRO A 362 -12.45 24.45 7.58
CA PRO A 362 -12.22 25.76 6.98
C PRO A 362 -12.52 26.83 8.02
N GLU A 363 -11.75 27.91 8.03
CA GLU A 363 -12.10 29.04 8.87
C GLU A 363 -13.47 29.60 8.45
N PRO A 364 -14.38 29.91 9.40
CA PRO A 364 -15.64 30.53 9.05
C PRO A 364 -15.40 31.90 8.42
N VAL A 365 -15.78 32.06 7.15
CA VAL A 365 -15.83 33.36 6.48
C VAL A 365 -16.94 34.18 7.15
N PRO A 366 -16.67 35.37 7.72
CA PRO A 366 -17.71 36.16 8.36
C PRO A 366 -18.69 36.70 7.30
N ASP A 367 -19.99 36.50 7.51
CA ASP A 367 -21.08 37.18 6.79
C ASP A 367 -21.23 38.67 7.16
N ALA A 368 -20.20 39.31 7.74
CA ALA A 368 -20.31 40.62 8.36
C ALA A 368 -19.46 41.69 7.67
N ASP A 369 -20.08 42.86 7.48
CA ASP A 369 -19.51 44.13 7.03
C ASP A 369 -18.09 44.37 7.62
N PRO A 370 -17.07 44.64 6.78
CA PRO A 370 -15.67 44.77 7.18
C PRO A 370 -15.39 45.89 8.20
N SER A 371 -16.38 46.71 8.53
CA SER A 371 -16.28 47.80 9.50
C SER A 371 -16.47 47.39 10.98
N GLN A 372 -16.78 46.12 11.31
CA GLN A 372 -17.09 45.71 12.70
C GLN A 372 -16.44 44.39 13.21
N SER A 373 -15.25 43.99 12.73
CA SER A 373 -14.52 42.87 13.37
C SER A 373 -13.43 43.38 14.33
N PRO A 374 -13.49 43.07 15.66
CA PRO A 374 -12.53 43.60 16.64
C PRO A 374 -11.20 42.81 16.74
N LEU A 375 -10.97 41.80 15.90
CA LEU A 375 -9.71 41.03 15.89
C LEU A 375 -9.12 41.02 14.47
N PRO A 376 -7.85 41.40 14.26
CA PRO A 376 -7.21 41.36 12.95
C PRO A 376 -7.13 39.91 12.43
N LEU A 377 -7.30 39.73 11.11
CA LEU A 377 -7.31 38.43 10.42
C LEU A 377 -6.08 37.58 10.75
N SER A 378 -4.96 38.26 11.00
CA SER A 378 -3.70 37.68 11.42
C SER A 378 -3.80 36.96 12.78
N GLN A 379 -4.44 37.54 13.78
CA GLN A 379 -4.64 36.93 15.10
C GLN A 379 -5.59 35.71 15.06
N ARG A 380 -6.45 35.60 14.03
CA ARG A 380 -7.29 34.41 13.77
C ARG A 380 -6.50 33.26 13.16
N LEU A 381 -5.56 33.56 12.24
CA LEU A 381 -4.64 32.57 11.64
C LEU A 381 -3.73 31.90 12.69
N TRP A 382 -3.40 32.61 13.79
CA TRP A 382 -2.70 32.02 14.93
C TRP A 382 -3.58 31.07 15.77
N ASN A 383 -4.85 31.42 15.97
CA ASN A 383 -5.80 30.54 16.68
C ASN A 383 -6.10 29.25 15.90
N PHE A 384 -5.86 29.23 14.59
CA PHE A 384 -5.92 28.03 13.77
C PHE A 384 -4.75 27.08 14.03
N LEU A 385 -3.56 27.59 14.40
CA LEU A 385 -2.35 26.82 14.72
C LEU A 385 -2.22 26.45 16.21
N LEU A 386 -2.86 27.19 17.12
CA LEU A 386 -2.76 27.00 18.57
C LEU A 386 -4.10 26.54 19.18
N PRO A 387 -4.14 25.45 19.99
CA PRO A 387 -5.28 25.21 20.86
C PRO A 387 -5.47 26.39 21.82
N MET A 388 -6.72 26.78 22.11
CA MET A 388 -7.14 27.94 22.95
C MET A 388 -6.44 28.12 24.33
N VAL A 389 -5.64 27.15 24.78
CA VAL A 389 -5.01 27.11 26.11
C VAL A 389 -3.67 27.87 26.17
N TYR A 390 -3.06 28.23 25.03
CA TYR A 390 -1.70 28.83 24.97
C TYR A 390 -1.64 30.25 24.39
N ALA A 391 -2.76 30.96 24.26
CA ALA A 391 -2.77 32.33 23.75
C ALA A 391 -2.28 33.34 24.82
N GLU A 392 -0.97 33.41 25.02
CA GLU A 392 -0.35 34.71 25.36
C GLU A 392 -0.20 35.45 24.02
N GLU A 393 -0.84 36.61 23.90
CA GLU A 393 -1.09 37.31 22.63
C GLU A 393 0.21 37.68 21.90
N VAL A 394 0.55 36.97 20.82
CA VAL A 394 1.54 37.44 19.83
C VAL A 394 0.80 38.19 18.74
N PRO A 395 0.90 39.53 18.66
CA PRO A 395 0.22 40.31 17.63
C PRO A 395 0.98 40.17 16.31
N LEU A 396 0.38 39.48 15.32
CA LEU A 396 0.84 39.61 13.93
C LEU A 396 0.52 41.03 13.43
N SER A 397 1.55 41.77 13.05
CA SER A 397 1.47 43.17 12.60
C SER A 397 0.80 43.35 11.23
N ARG A 398 0.75 42.30 10.39
CA ARG A 398 0.22 42.37 9.01
C ARG A 398 -0.50 41.08 8.59
N SER A 399 -1.45 41.19 7.65
CA SER A 399 -2.04 40.01 7.01
C SER A 399 -0.99 39.31 6.14
N LEU A 400 -0.89 37.99 6.27
CA LEU A 400 -0.05 37.14 5.42
C LEU A 400 -0.70 36.83 4.06
N ASP A 401 -1.97 37.21 3.87
CA ASP A 401 -2.71 36.96 2.64
C ASP A 401 -2.04 37.64 1.43
N ARG A 402 -1.69 36.82 0.43
CA ARG A 402 -1.04 37.25 -0.83
C ARG A 402 0.18 38.16 -0.63
N TRP A 403 0.93 37.99 0.47
CA TRP A 403 2.09 38.83 0.75
C TRP A 403 3.33 38.35 -0.02
N VAL A 404 3.78 39.17 -0.97
CA VAL A 404 5.10 39.08 -1.63
C VAL A 404 5.99 40.16 -1.01
N PRO A 405 6.95 39.83 -0.12
CA PRO A 405 7.69 40.83 0.63
C PRO A 405 8.69 41.58 -0.27
N ARG A 406 8.76 42.91 -0.12
CA ARG A 406 9.87 43.73 -0.65
C ARG A 406 11.09 43.63 0.25
N SER A 407 12.25 44.09 -0.24
CA SER A 407 13.51 44.03 0.50
C SER A 407 13.42 44.66 1.90
N GLU A 408 12.74 45.81 2.03
CA GLU A 408 12.50 46.47 3.32
C GLU A 408 11.50 45.74 4.25
N GLU A 409 10.70 44.82 3.70
CA GLU A 409 9.69 44.04 4.43
C GLU A 409 10.21 42.64 4.81
N LEU A 410 11.41 42.24 4.36
CA LEU A 410 11.96 40.88 4.57
C LEU A 410 12.15 40.52 6.04
N GLU A 411 12.58 41.47 6.89
CA GLU A 411 12.78 41.20 8.31
C GLU A 411 11.45 40.95 9.04
N GLU A 412 10.44 41.77 8.77
CA GLU A 412 9.10 41.57 9.31
C GLU A 412 8.51 40.24 8.82
N TYR A 413 8.63 39.95 7.52
CA TYR A 413 8.16 38.70 6.93
C TYR A 413 8.86 37.47 7.55
N ARG A 414 10.18 37.52 7.70
CA ARG A 414 11.00 36.47 8.32
C ARG A 414 10.54 36.17 9.73
N GLN A 415 10.31 37.19 10.56
CA GLN A 415 9.85 37.00 11.93
C GLN A 415 8.47 36.33 11.97
N GLN A 416 7.51 36.80 11.17
CA GLN A 416 6.15 36.25 11.16
C GLN A 416 6.13 34.79 10.67
N ILE A 417 6.79 34.49 9.55
CA ILE A 417 6.85 33.14 8.99
C ILE A 417 7.65 32.19 9.90
N GLY A 418 8.76 32.66 10.48
CA GLY A 418 9.57 31.88 11.42
C GLY A 418 8.75 31.42 12.62
N MET A 419 7.92 32.29 13.20
CA MET A 419 7.03 31.90 14.30
C MET A 419 5.98 30.86 13.87
N LEU A 420 5.42 30.96 12.65
CA LEU A 420 4.47 29.97 12.15
C LEU A 420 5.12 28.60 11.93
N LEU A 421 6.32 28.56 11.35
CA LEU A 421 7.10 27.33 11.15
C LEU A 421 7.41 26.66 12.49
N GLN A 422 7.86 27.45 13.48
CA GLN A 422 8.13 26.97 14.83
C GLN A 422 6.86 26.40 15.49
N SER A 423 5.75 27.14 15.43
CA SER A 423 4.48 26.70 16.02
C SER A 423 3.97 25.40 15.40
N ALA A 424 4.09 25.25 14.08
CA ALA A 424 3.68 24.02 13.40
C ALA A 424 4.59 22.84 13.76
N ALA A 425 5.90 23.09 13.98
CA ALA A 425 6.81 22.06 14.46
C ALA A 425 6.43 21.59 15.87
N ASP A 426 6.20 22.54 16.79
CA ASP A 426 5.84 22.26 18.19
C ASP A 426 4.50 21.54 18.32
N GLU A 427 3.52 21.85 17.46
CA GLU A 427 2.23 21.14 17.39
C GLU A 427 2.43 19.66 17.06
N GLU A 428 3.22 19.35 16.01
CA GLU A 428 3.45 17.96 15.60
C GLU A 428 4.32 17.21 16.62
N ILE A 429 5.32 17.84 17.23
CA ILE A 429 6.11 17.25 18.33
C ILE A 429 5.19 16.84 19.49
N LYS A 430 4.33 17.76 19.94
CA LYS A 430 3.41 17.51 21.05
C LYS A 430 2.43 16.40 20.73
N ARG A 431 1.90 16.39 19.51
CA ARG A 431 0.93 15.41 19.04
C ARG A 431 1.50 13.99 18.95
N ASN A 432 2.76 13.87 18.55
CA ASN A 432 3.41 12.59 18.29
C ASN A 432 4.23 12.05 19.47
N ASN A 433 4.38 12.84 20.55
CA ASN A 433 5.15 12.47 21.75
C ASN A 433 6.56 11.94 21.41
N LEU A 434 7.28 12.72 20.60
CA LEU A 434 8.64 12.38 20.16
C LEU A 434 9.62 12.32 21.34
N ASP A 435 10.61 11.44 21.22
CA ASP A 435 11.75 11.41 22.13
C ASP A 435 12.49 12.78 22.06
N PRO A 436 13.05 13.28 23.18
CA PRO A 436 13.75 14.56 23.21
C PRO A 436 14.83 14.71 22.13
N LEU A 437 15.55 13.64 21.79
CA LEU A 437 16.56 13.66 20.73
C LEU A 437 15.96 14.07 19.38
N TYR A 438 14.79 13.54 19.03
CA TYR A 438 14.14 13.83 17.76
C TYR A 438 13.29 15.10 17.79
N THR A 439 13.04 15.64 18.98
CA THR A 439 12.34 16.92 19.17
C THR A 439 13.18 18.08 18.62
N GLU A 440 14.43 18.21 19.06
CA GLU A 440 15.36 19.23 18.56
C GLU A 440 15.60 19.08 17.05
N ILE A 441 15.76 17.83 16.59
CA ILE A 441 15.94 17.54 15.17
C ILE A 441 14.77 18.08 14.34
N PHE A 442 13.55 17.86 14.80
CA PHE A 442 12.34 18.27 14.08
C PHE A 442 12.13 19.79 14.09
N GLN A 443 12.47 20.46 15.20
CA GLN A 443 12.40 21.93 15.31
C GLN A 443 13.28 22.62 14.27
N HIS A 444 14.48 22.09 13.99
CA HIS A 444 15.35 22.62 12.93
C HIS A 444 14.93 22.16 11.53
N LEU A 445 14.34 20.98 11.39
CA LEU A 445 13.99 20.37 10.11
C LEU A 445 12.92 21.16 9.35
N VAL A 446 11.86 21.60 10.03
CA VAL A 446 10.73 22.33 9.41
C VAL A 446 11.18 23.63 8.73
N PRO A 447 11.84 24.59 9.43
CA PRO A 447 12.32 25.81 8.80
C PRO A 447 13.40 25.58 7.75
N SER A 448 14.28 24.58 7.94
CA SER A 448 15.30 24.19 6.95
C SER A 448 14.65 23.75 5.63
N THR A 449 13.60 22.93 5.73
CA THR A 449 12.85 22.43 4.56
C THR A 449 12.17 23.58 3.84
N ALA A 450 11.47 24.45 4.56
CA ALA A 450 10.84 25.63 3.94
C ALA A 450 11.88 26.54 3.22
N LEU A 451 13.08 26.69 3.80
CA LEU A 451 14.12 27.54 3.23
C LEU A 451 14.67 26.98 1.92
N ILE A 452 15.03 25.69 1.89
CA ILE A 452 15.56 25.08 0.67
C ILE A 452 14.50 24.94 -0.43
N GLU A 453 13.25 24.66 -0.06
CA GLU A 453 12.18 24.39 -1.03
C GLU A 453 11.63 25.67 -1.66
N SER A 454 11.41 26.73 -0.88
CA SER A 454 10.73 27.94 -1.37
C SER A 454 11.42 29.25 -1.02
N CYS A 455 12.46 29.22 -0.18
CA CYS A 455 12.97 30.41 0.50
C CYS A 455 11.90 31.10 1.34
N TRP A 456 11.10 30.28 2.04
CA TRP A 456 9.96 30.72 2.86
C TRP A 456 8.86 31.46 2.09
N ARG A 457 8.80 31.32 0.75
CA ARG A 457 7.82 32.04 -0.09
C ARG A 457 6.61 31.17 -0.39
N GLN A 458 5.42 31.67 -0.03
CA GLN A 458 4.16 31.11 -0.53
C GLN A 458 3.73 31.75 -1.85
N PHE A 459 3.99 33.04 -2.04
CA PHE A 459 3.45 33.83 -3.14
C PHE A 459 4.54 34.45 -3.99
N VAL A 460 4.23 34.66 -5.27
CA VAL A 460 5.10 35.32 -6.25
C VAL A 460 4.27 36.32 -7.07
N ALA A 461 4.93 37.36 -7.57
CA ALA A 461 4.34 38.27 -8.54
C ALA A 461 4.41 37.64 -9.95
N ASP A 462 3.28 37.66 -10.66
CA ASP A 462 3.16 37.31 -12.08
C ASP A 462 2.53 38.51 -12.81
N GLY A 463 3.38 39.33 -13.42
CA GLY A 463 3.00 40.65 -13.90
C GLY A 463 2.45 41.52 -12.77
N ASP A 464 1.23 42.03 -12.95
CA ASP A 464 0.51 42.85 -11.96
C ASP A 464 -0.31 42.01 -10.95
N GLN A 465 -0.26 40.67 -11.04
CA GLN A 465 -1.05 39.78 -10.18
C GLN A 465 -0.16 39.05 -9.18
N VAL A 466 -0.70 38.78 -7.99
CA VAL A 466 -0.07 37.87 -7.02
C VAL A 466 -0.67 36.49 -7.18
N THR A 467 0.19 35.50 -7.40
CA THR A 467 -0.15 34.08 -7.45
C THR A 467 0.66 33.29 -6.43
N TYR A 468 0.35 32.01 -6.25
CA TYR A 468 1.10 31.12 -5.38
C TYR A 468 2.32 30.54 -6.10
N LEU A 469 3.37 30.26 -5.34
CA LEU A 469 4.58 29.62 -5.83
C LEU A 469 4.24 28.21 -6.28
N ARG A 470 4.55 27.89 -7.54
CA ARG A 470 4.31 26.58 -8.13
C ARG A 470 5.55 26.10 -8.88
N SER A 471 6.01 24.89 -8.59
CA SER A 471 7.09 24.26 -9.37
C SER A 471 6.56 23.68 -10.68
N THR A 472 7.46 23.46 -11.64
CA THR A 472 7.14 22.75 -12.89
C THR A 472 6.60 21.34 -12.64
N ALA A 473 7.04 20.68 -11.56
CA ALA A 473 6.57 19.36 -11.16
C ALA A 473 5.22 19.36 -10.41
N GLY A 474 4.62 20.53 -10.17
CA GLY A 474 3.31 20.65 -9.49
C GLY A 474 3.38 20.75 -7.95
N SER A 475 4.55 21.09 -7.39
CA SER A 475 4.70 21.45 -5.98
C SER A 475 4.21 22.87 -5.70
N ILE A 476 3.57 23.08 -4.55
CA ILE A 476 2.86 24.33 -4.23
C ILE A 476 3.32 24.92 -2.89
N GLY A 477 3.53 26.24 -2.90
CA GLY A 477 3.62 27.07 -1.71
C GLY A 477 4.92 26.95 -0.93
N ILE A 478 4.89 27.42 0.31
CA ILE A 478 6.07 27.60 1.17
C ILE A 478 6.79 26.27 1.50
N MET A 479 6.06 25.17 1.60
CA MET A 479 6.64 23.84 1.80
C MET A 479 6.82 23.06 0.49
N GLN A 480 6.47 23.63 -0.68
CA GLN A 480 6.52 22.95 -1.98
C GLN A 480 5.88 21.54 -1.98
N ILE A 481 4.67 21.44 -1.44
CA ILE A 481 3.93 20.17 -1.37
C ILE A 481 3.41 19.82 -2.76
N ASN A 482 3.79 18.63 -3.26
CA ASN A 482 3.34 18.16 -4.58
C ASN A 482 1.87 17.75 -4.57
N GLN A 483 1.05 18.45 -5.35
CA GLN A 483 -0.41 18.25 -5.35
C GLN A 483 -0.82 16.83 -5.77
N HIS A 484 -0.09 16.20 -6.71
CA HIS A 484 -0.42 14.86 -7.21
C HIS A 484 0.04 13.77 -6.23
N VAL A 485 1.23 13.93 -5.66
CA VAL A 485 1.77 13.01 -4.63
C VAL A 485 0.83 12.94 -3.43
N TRP A 486 0.34 14.09 -2.98
CA TRP A 486 -0.46 14.19 -1.75
C TRP A 486 -1.97 14.30 -1.99
N ARG A 487 -2.44 13.96 -3.21
CA ARG A 487 -3.87 13.91 -3.53
C ARG A 487 -4.62 13.01 -2.55
N GLY A 488 -5.76 13.50 -2.06
CA GLY A 488 -6.61 12.80 -1.09
C GLY A 488 -6.21 13.05 0.36
N PHE A 489 -5.01 13.58 0.64
CA PHE A 489 -4.60 13.92 1.99
C PHE A 489 -4.94 15.36 2.35
N TYR A 490 -4.71 16.31 1.46
CA TYR A 490 -4.83 17.74 1.77
C TYR A 490 -5.75 18.48 0.79
N ASN A 491 -6.38 19.55 1.28
CA ASN A 491 -7.20 20.43 0.48
C ASN A 491 -6.34 21.29 -0.44
N LEU A 492 -6.53 21.12 -1.75
CA LEU A 492 -5.70 21.77 -2.76
C LEU A 492 -5.79 23.30 -2.77
N GLU A 493 -6.99 23.87 -2.60
CA GLU A 493 -7.16 25.33 -2.60
C GLU A 493 -6.52 25.96 -1.36
N ARG A 494 -6.59 25.28 -0.23
CA ARG A 494 -5.95 25.75 1.01
C ARG A 494 -4.43 25.65 0.93
N LEU A 495 -3.88 24.59 0.33
CA LEU A 495 -2.44 24.50 0.05
C LEU A 495 -1.93 25.68 -0.80
N ARG A 496 -2.76 26.18 -1.72
CA ARG A 496 -2.43 27.31 -2.61
C ARG A 496 -2.48 28.65 -1.90
N TRP A 497 -3.51 28.88 -1.08
CA TRP A 497 -3.84 30.24 -0.63
C TRP A 497 -3.67 30.47 0.87
N GLU A 498 -3.52 29.42 1.69
CA GLU A 498 -3.36 29.54 3.14
C GLU A 498 -1.94 29.16 3.57
N ILE A 499 -1.11 30.15 3.93
CA ILE A 499 0.25 29.93 4.46
C ILE A 499 0.24 28.97 5.66
N PRO A 500 -0.59 29.17 6.71
CA PRO A 500 -0.62 28.26 7.85
C PRO A 500 -0.99 26.83 7.49
N TYR A 501 -1.92 26.65 6.53
CA TYR A 501 -2.33 25.32 6.08
C TYR A 501 -1.19 24.61 5.33
N ASN A 502 -0.49 25.32 4.43
CA ASN A 502 0.65 24.77 3.70
C ASN A 502 1.81 24.40 4.65
N ILE A 503 2.15 25.26 5.61
CA ILE A 503 3.15 24.98 6.66
C ILE A 503 2.74 23.73 7.46
N ARG A 504 1.52 23.69 8.00
CA ARG A 504 1.02 22.55 8.79
C ARG A 504 1.06 21.25 7.99
N ALA A 505 0.59 21.27 6.74
CA ALA A 505 0.62 20.10 5.87
C ALA A 505 2.06 19.63 5.64
N GLY A 506 3.00 20.55 5.39
CA GLY A 506 4.41 20.22 5.20
C GLY A 506 5.05 19.63 6.46
N SER A 507 4.74 20.19 7.64
CA SER A 507 5.18 19.67 8.94
C SER A 507 4.64 18.26 9.20
N GLN A 508 3.35 18.00 8.91
CA GLN A 508 2.76 16.65 9.03
C GLN A 508 3.48 15.62 8.14
N ILE A 509 3.77 16.01 6.90
CA ILE A 509 4.51 15.17 5.95
C ILE A 509 5.92 14.87 6.48
N LEU A 510 6.65 15.90 6.92
CA LEU A 510 7.99 15.74 7.49
C LEU A 510 7.97 14.86 8.73
N MET A 511 6.96 15.00 9.60
CA MET A 511 6.82 14.19 10.81
C MET A 511 6.65 12.71 10.46
N HIS A 512 5.76 12.40 9.52
CA HIS A 512 5.60 11.03 9.04
C HIS A 512 6.90 10.46 8.48
N TYR A 513 7.60 11.20 7.62
CA TYR A 513 8.86 10.73 7.06
C TYR A 513 10.00 10.61 8.09
N LEU A 514 10.01 11.45 9.13
CA LEU A 514 10.94 11.33 10.24
C LEU A 514 10.71 10.03 11.01
N GLN A 515 9.47 9.77 11.42
CA GLN A 515 9.12 8.57 12.18
C GLN A 515 9.37 7.29 11.37
N GLN A 516 8.98 7.29 10.11
CA GLN A 516 8.99 6.10 9.27
C GLN A 516 10.37 5.77 8.70
N HIS A 517 11.13 6.79 8.29
CA HIS A 517 12.42 6.61 7.62
C HIS A 517 13.58 7.23 8.39
N GLY A 518 13.46 8.50 8.78
CA GLY A 518 14.54 9.25 9.41
C GLY A 518 15.12 8.55 10.64
N MET A 519 14.26 8.23 11.60
CA MET A 519 14.62 7.53 12.84
C MET A 519 15.20 6.14 12.57
N ALA A 520 14.62 5.38 11.63
CA ALA A 520 15.09 4.05 11.28
C ALA A 520 16.49 4.08 10.61
N VAL A 521 16.75 5.07 9.76
CA VAL A 521 18.06 5.26 9.12
C VAL A 521 19.09 5.73 10.16
N ALA A 522 18.74 6.65 11.05
CA ALA A 522 19.62 7.08 12.14
C ALA A 522 19.99 5.92 13.07
N ALA A 523 19.00 5.19 13.58
CA ALA A 523 19.20 4.07 14.48
C ALA A 523 20.07 2.96 13.87
N LYS A 524 19.86 2.64 12.58
CA LYS A 524 20.65 1.62 11.87
C LYS A 524 22.14 2.00 11.74
N ASN A 525 22.45 3.29 11.66
CA ASN A 525 23.81 3.78 11.46
C ASN A 525 24.46 4.31 12.75
N GLY A 526 23.69 4.46 13.84
CA GLY A 526 24.19 5.00 15.11
C GLY A 526 24.50 6.50 15.05
N ASP A 527 23.87 7.25 14.12
CA ASP A 527 24.12 8.68 13.91
C ASP A 527 22.78 9.44 13.84
N PRO A 528 22.43 10.27 14.85
CA PRO A 528 21.22 11.09 14.83
C PRO A 528 21.16 12.07 13.66
N GLY A 529 22.30 12.56 13.15
CA GLY A 529 22.36 13.47 12.01
C GLY A 529 21.87 12.84 10.70
N TYR A 530 21.70 11.52 10.66
CA TYR A 530 21.11 10.84 9.50
C TYR A 530 19.59 10.97 9.46
N ALA A 531 18.94 11.26 10.59
CA ALA A 531 17.50 11.46 10.64
C ALA A 531 17.05 12.63 9.76
N PRO A 532 17.52 13.89 9.95
CA PRO A 532 17.10 15.01 9.10
C PRO A 532 17.48 14.81 7.63
N ARG A 533 18.66 14.25 7.34
CA ARG A 533 19.12 13.98 5.96
C ARG A 533 18.25 12.95 5.24
N SER A 534 17.91 11.86 5.94
CA SER A 534 17.01 10.84 5.42
C SER A 534 15.60 11.41 5.23
N THR A 535 15.07 12.11 6.23
CA THR A 535 13.73 12.71 6.15
C THR A 535 13.60 13.67 4.97
N TYR A 536 14.57 14.57 4.78
CA TYR A 536 14.55 15.49 3.65
C TYR A 536 14.75 14.77 2.31
N SER A 537 15.61 13.74 2.25
CA SER A 537 15.76 12.94 1.02
C SER A 537 14.42 12.30 0.60
N VAL A 538 13.63 11.82 1.57
CA VAL A 538 12.27 11.31 1.32
C VAL A 538 11.31 12.43 0.94
N TYR A 539 11.35 13.57 1.63
CA TYR A 539 10.51 14.73 1.29
C TYR A 539 10.68 15.16 -0.17
N ASN A 540 11.94 15.18 -0.61
CA ASN A 540 12.33 15.67 -1.91
C ASN A 540 12.12 14.67 -3.07
N ALA A 541 12.29 13.35 -2.86
CA ALA A 541 12.15 12.36 -3.94
C ALA A 541 11.45 11.03 -3.57
N GLY A 542 10.76 11.00 -2.44
CA GLY A 542 9.95 9.87 -1.97
C GLY A 542 10.74 8.77 -1.22
N PRO A 543 10.03 7.77 -0.67
CA PRO A 543 10.60 6.79 0.27
C PRO A 543 11.84 6.04 -0.23
N ARG A 544 11.92 5.72 -1.55
CA ARG A 544 13.09 5.03 -2.15
C ARG A 544 14.39 5.85 -2.06
N ALA A 545 14.30 7.16 -1.84
CA ALA A 545 15.42 8.07 -1.70
C ALA A 545 15.96 8.18 -0.26
N ALA A 546 15.35 7.55 0.75
CA ALA A 546 15.70 7.71 2.17
C ALA A 546 17.20 7.55 2.51
N ARG A 547 17.94 6.77 1.71
CA ARG A 547 19.37 6.52 1.90
C ARG A 547 20.26 7.11 0.81
N ARG A 548 19.73 7.93 -0.10
CA ARG A 548 20.47 8.39 -1.29
C ARG A 548 21.71 9.21 -0.92
N PHE A 549 21.63 10.03 0.12
CA PHE A 549 22.74 10.87 0.58
C PHE A 549 23.99 10.09 1.03
N MET A 550 23.86 8.78 1.28
CA MET A 550 24.97 7.87 1.60
C MET A 550 25.48 7.08 0.38
N LYS A 551 24.75 7.07 -0.74
CA LYS A 551 25.05 6.21 -1.89
C LYS A 551 26.13 6.87 -2.77
N PRO A 552 27.24 6.17 -3.06
CA PRO A 552 28.26 6.69 -3.99
C PRO A 552 27.69 7.00 -5.38
N GLY A 553 26.73 6.19 -5.82
CA GLY A 553 26.07 6.26 -7.14
C GLY A 553 24.96 7.32 -7.29
N SER A 554 24.73 8.18 -6.30
CA SER A 554 23.80 9.31 -6.47
C SER A 554 24.31 10.30 -7.52
N THR A 555 23.37 10.89 -8.26
CA THR A 555 23.65 11.85 -9.32
C THR A 555 24.29 13.13 -8.76
N SER A 556 25.00 13.88 -9.59
CA SER A 556 25.58 15.18 -9.17
C SER A 556 24.51 16.18 -8.71
N ARG A 557 23.28 16.09 -9.24
CA ARG A 557 22.16 16.94 -8.81
C ARG A 557 21.70 16.56 -7.40
N GLU A 558 21.46 15.28 -7.15
CA GLU A 558 21.05 14.79 -5.82
C GLU A 558 22.07 15.17 -4.75
N LYS A 559 23.38 14.97 -5.02
CA LYS A 559 24.45 15.33 -4.08
C LYS A 559 24.41 16.82 -3.71
N ARG A 560 24.28 17.71 -4.70
CA ARG A 560 24.19 19.16 -4.44
C ARG A 560 22.96 19.52 -3.60
N VAL A 561 21.81 18.89 -3.87
CA VAL A 561 20.58 19.12 -3.10
C VAL A 561 20.76 18.68 -1.64
N ASP A 562 21.28 17.47 -1.43
CA ASP A 562 21.47 16.90 -0.10
C ASP A 562 22.56 17.65 0.70
N GLU A 563 23.64 18.07 0.06
CA GLU A 563 24.70 18.89 0.66
C GLU A 563 24.19 20.28 1.03
N ARG A 564 23.42 20.93 0.15
CA ARG A 564 22.83 22.25 0.43
C ARG A 564 21.83 22.17 1.58
N PHE A 565 20.95 21.16 1.59
CA PHE A 565 20.03 20.96 2.71
C PHE A 565 20.80 20.78 4.02
N TRP A 566 21.85 19.95 4.00
CA TRP A 566 22.63 19.69 5.20
C TRP A 566 23.32 20.94 5.73
N SER A 567 23.88 21.79 4.84
CA SER A 567 24.46 23.08 5.22
C SER A 567 23.43 24.01 5.87
N ILE A 568 22.23 24.14 5.27
CA ILE A 568 21.14 24.95 5.83
C ILE A 568 20.73 24.43 7.20
N TYR A 569 20.53 23.11 7.32
CA TYR A 569 20.12 22.47 8.56
C TYR A 569 21.12 22.74 9.68
N GLN A 570 22.42 22.52 9.42
CA GLN A 570 23.49 22.79 10.39
C GLN A 570 23.57 24.27 10.76
N GLY A 571 23.33 25.18 9.82
CA GLY A 571 23.29 26.62 10.10
C GLY A 571 22.15 27.00 11.06
N ILE A 572 20.95 26.43 10.87
CA ILE A 572 19.82 26.65 11.79
C ILE A 572 20.08 26.00 13.15
N GLU A 573 20.60 24.77 13.16
CA GLU A 573 20.98 24.05 14.40
C GLU A 573 22.02 24.84 15.21
N ALA A 574 22.94 25.54 14.56
CA ALA A 574 23.93 26.39 15.20
C ALA A 574 23.38 27.76 15.69
N GLY A 575 22.09 28.04 15.48
CA GLY A 575 21.45 29.30 15.84
C GLY A 575 21.66 30.45 14.84
N GLY A 576 22.07 30.15 13.60
CA GLY A 576 22.23 31.13 12.55
C GLY A 576 20.91 31.78 12.12
N THR A 577 20.99 33.00 11.58
CA THR A 577 19.80 33.74 11.13
C THR A 577 19.48 33.43 9.68
N VAL A 578 18.21 33.14 9.35
CA VAL A 578 17.77 32.95 7.97
C VAL A 578 17.83 34.27 7.19
N ASP A 579 18.54 34.30 6.07
CA ASP A 579 18.58 35.43 5.14
C ASP A 579 17.74 35.12 3.89
N LEU A 580 16.56 35.73 3.84
CA LEU A 580 15.61 35.56 2.73
C LEU A 580 16.02 36.27 1.44
N SER A 581 17.02 37.16 1.48
CA SER A 581 17.53 37.84 0.29
C SER A 581 18.43 36.94 -0.57
N VAL A 582 19.17 36.03 0.08
CA VAL A 582 20.05 35.04 -0.57
C VAL A 582 19.53 33.60 -0.46
N CYS A 583 18.46 33.39 0.31
CA CYS A 583 17.84 32.08 0.53
C CYS A 583 18.80 31.06 1.15
N ASP A 584 19.50 31.50 2.19
CA ASP A 584 20.50 30.76 2.93
C ASP A 584 20.56 31.22 4.40
N ILE A 585 21.49 30.67 5.18
CA ILE A 585 21.78 31.11 6.54
C ILE A 585 22.87 32.19 6.51
N ALA A 586 22.60 33.32 7.15
CA ALA A 586 23.58 34.36 7.38
C ALA A 586 24.69 33.80 8.28
N VAL A 587 25.91 33.77 7.76
CA VAL A 587 27.10 33.48 8.56
C VAL A 587 27.49 34.79 9.22
N ASP A 588 27.33 34.88 10.54
CA ASP A 588 27.96 35.96 11.29
C ASP A 588 29.48 35.80 11.11
N GLU A 589 30.09 36.71 10.36
CA GLU A 589 31.53 36.95 10.48
C GLU A 589 31.75 37.35 11.94
N SER A 590 32.23 36.40 12.75
CA SER A 590 32.62 36.70 14.13
C SER A 590 33.64 37.84 14.10
N PRO A 591 33.50 38.87 14.96
CA PRO A 591 34.38 40.03 14.96
C PRO A 591 35.86 39.69 15.23
#